data_AF-A0A4U3IA63-F1
#
_entry.id   AF-A0A4U3IA63-F1
#
_cell.length_a   1.000
_cell.length_b   1.000
_cell.length_c   1.000
_cell.angle_alpha   90.00
_cell.angle_beta   90.00
_cell.angle_gamma   90.00
#
_symmetry.space_group_name_H-M   'P 1'
#
loop_
_entity.id
_entity.type
_entity.pdbx_description
1 polymer ?
#
loop_
_entity_poly.entity_id
_entity_poly.type
_entity_poly.pdbx_seq_one_letter_code
_entity_poly.pdbx_strand_id
1 'polypeptide(L)'
;MANVNIKWNWLHWTCEQTWGRDVWPELQSRGVKLQDLERCVYVIRLNGFIAIEYPKGISPTLYIGEGNFEQRITQHKNWLLELADLQGNYQFLIAYCFPRARNASQVYSDFEANLIHEFRDTYGAAPLRNKQMEFQKAKHTYGPTNEIRKAIMIGSGTRFHWAVKPMKSSPMYDVYQRTMLEEFKV
;
A
#
# COMPACT_ATOMS: atom_id res chain seq x y z
N MET A 1 9.71 22.55 8.35
CA MET A 1 8.61 21.71 7.82
C MET A 1 8.55 21.95 6.33
N ALA A 2 8.69 20.91 5.50
CA ALA A 2 8.64 21.02 4.05
C ALA A 2 7.24 20.61 3.55
N ASN A 3 6.75 21.27 2.49
CA ASN A 3 5.56 20.83 1.77
C ASN A 3 6.00 19.87 0.65
N VAL A 4 5.61 18.60 0.77
CA VAL A 4 6.04 17.53 -0.12
C VAL A 4 4.90 17.20 -1.07
N ASN A 5 5.13 17.45 -2.36
CA ASN A 5 4.16 17.14 -3.40
C ASN A 5 4.20 15.64 -3.73
N ILE A 6 3.06 14.97 -3.53
CA ILE A 6 2.88 13.54 -3.76
C ILE A 6 2.23 13.33 -5.11
N LYS A 7 2.80 12.40 -5.88
CA LYS A 7 2.26 11.91 -7.13
C LYS A 7 2.48 10.40 -7.22
N TRP A 8 1.39 9.66 -7.37
CA TRP A 8 1.44 8.21 -7.53
C TRP A 8 1.67 7.82 -8.98
N ASN A 9 2.51 6.80 -9.15
CA ASN A 9 2.57 5.99 -10.34
C ASN A 9 1.99 4.61 -10.02
N TRP A 10 1.51 3.90 -11.03
CA TRP A 10 0.74 2.68 -10.86
C TRP A 10 1.34 1.56 -11.69
N LEU A 11 1.72 0.47 -11.03
CA LEU A 11 2.24 -0.74 -11.66
C LEU A 11 1.20 -1.85 -11.55
N HIS A 12 0.82 -2.40 -12.69
CA HIS A 12 0.02 -3.62 -12.76
C HIS A 12 0.97 -4.80 -12.57
N TRP A 13 0.68 -5.66 -11.58
CA TRP A 13 1.64 -6.67 -11.16
C TRP A 13 1.01 -8.03 -10.90
N THR A 14 1.69 -9.09 -11.32
CA THR A 14 1.32 -10.49 -11.01
C THR A 14 2.48 -11.24 -10.34
N CYS A 15 2.16 -12.31 -9.63
CA CYS A 15 3.16 -13.11 -8.92
C CYS A 15 4.19 -13.78 -9.85
N GLU A 16 3.82 -14.01 -11.12
CA GLU A 16 4.66 -14.61 -12.17
C GLU A 16 5.69 -13.62 -12.73
N GLN A 17 5.43 -12.31 -12.63
CA GLN A 17 6.35 -11.28 -13.13
C GLN A 17 7.62 -11.20 -12.28
N THR A 18 8.77 -11.08 -12.93
CA THR A 18 10.09 -10.97 -12.30
C THR A 18 10.67 -9.58 -12.50
N TRP A 19 11.59 -9.18 -11.62
CA TRP A 19 12.18 -7.84 -11.66
C TRP A 19 12.86 -7.53 -12.99
N GLY A 20 13.88 -8.33 -13.37
CA GLY A 20 14.70 -8.02 -14.54
C GLY A 20 13.99 -8.18 -15.88
N ARG A 21 13.07 -9.14 -16.01
CA ARG A 21 12.38 -9.42 -17.27
C ARG A 21 11.15 -8.55 -17.49
N ASP A 22 10.39 -8.29 -16.43
CA ASP A 22 9.03 -7.76 -16.55
C ASP A 22 8.92 -6.36 -15.92
N VAL A 23 9.26 -6.23 -14.63
CA VAL A 23 9.01 -5.00 -13.86
C VAL A 23 9.96 -3.86 -14.21
N TRP A 24 11.28 -4.10 -14.21
CA TRP A 24 12.27 -3.05 -14.47
C TRP A 24 12.12 -2.44 -15.87
N PRO A 25 11.99 -3.22 -16.96
CA PRO A 25 11.75 -2.65 -18.30
C PRO A 25 10.50 -1.77 -18.37
N GLU A 26 9.41 -2.16 -17.70
CA GLU A 26 8.18 -1.35 -17.63
C GLU A 26 8.43 -0.02 -16.92
N LEU A 27 9.07 -0.04 -15.75
CA LEU A 27 9.40 1.17 -14.99
C LEU A 27 10.36 2.08 -15.77
N GLN A 28 11.38 1.51 -16.41
CA GLN A 28 12.35 2.23 -17.22
C GLN A 28 11.68 2.93 -18.41
N SER A 29 10.73 2.26 -19.08
CA SER A 29 9.98 2.84 -20.21
C SER A 29 9.16 4.07 -19.80
N ARG A 30 8.82 4.19 -18.51
CA ARG A 30 8.09 5.33 -17.92
C ARG A 30 9.02 6.43 -17.39
N GLY A 31 10.34 6.30 -17.64
CA GLY A 31 11.34 7.26 -17.21
C GLY A 31 11.70 7.18 -15.73
N VAL A 32 11.35 6.11 -15.03
CA VAL A 32 11.77 5.88 -13.64
C VAL A 32 13.26 5.56 -13.61
N LYS A 33 14.01 6.19 -12.70
CA LYS A 33 15.44 5.94 -12.52
C LYS A 33 15.67 4.91 -11.42
N LEU A 34 16.70 4.09 -11.56
CA LEU A 34 17.11 3.11 -10.55
C LEU A 34 17.33 3.76 -9.16
N GLN A 35 17.93 4.94 -9.12
CA GLN A 35 18.18 5.66 -7.86
C GLN A 35 16.87 6.05 -7.14
N ASP A 36 15.79 6.29 -7.89
CA ASP A 36 14.49 6.59 -7.29
C ASP A 36 13.91 5.35 -6.60
N LEU A 37 14.25 4.15 -7.07
CA LEU A 37 13.74 2.87 -6.57
C LEU A 37 14.52 2.33 -5.37
N GLU A 38 15.69 2.88 -5.07
CA GLU A 38 16.45 2.57 -3.85
C GLU A 38 15.65 2.88 -2.58
N ARG A 39 14.77 3.88 -2.65
CA ARG A 39 13.84 4.21 -1.59
C ARG A 39 12.56 4.82 -2.15
N CYS A 40 11.46 4.14 -1.94
CA CYS A 40 10.14 4.60 -2.36
C CYS A 40 9.10 4.30 -1.27
N VAL A 41 7.95 4.95 -1.35
CA VAL A 41 6.75 4.53 -0.61
C VAL A 41 5.79 3.90 -1.59
N TYR A 42 5.21 2.76 -1.23
CA TYR A 42 4.31 2.00 -2.08
C TYR A 42 3.10 1.47 -1.33
N VAL A 43 2.03 1.22 -2.08
CA VAL A 43 0.76 0.65 -1.60
C VAL A 43 0.38 -0.50 -2.50
N ILE A 44 0.18 -1.69 -1.93
CA ILE A 44 -0.25 -2.90 -2.64
C ILE A 44 -1.75 -3.04 -2.48
N ARG A 45 -2.44 -3.25 -3.61
CA ARG A 45 -3.90 -3.28 -3.67
C ARG A 45 -4.39 -4.46 -4.50
N LEU A 46 -5.59 -4.93 -4.16
CA LEU A 46 -6.41 -5.75 -5.04
C LEU A 46 -6.85 -4.91 -6.25
N ASN A 47 -6.90 -5.54 -7.42
CA ASN A 47 -7.33 -4.93 -8.67
C ASN A 47 -8.17 -5.93 -9.49
N GLY A 48 -9.34 -6.25 -8.93
CA GLY A 48 -10.32 -7.18 -9.49
C GLY A 48 -11.70 -6.93 -8.88
N PHE A 49 -12.52 -7.98 -8.74
CA PHE A 49 -13.88 -7.84 -8.22
C PHE A 49 -14.01 -7.90 -6.70
N ILE A 50 -12.93 -8.24 -5.99
CA ILE A 50 -12.94 -8.42 -4.53
C ILE A 50 -12.15 -7.30 -3.86
N ALA A 51 -12.71 -6.73 -2.79
CA ALA A 51 -12.04 -5.84 -1.86
C ALA A 51 -12.11 -6.39 -0.42
N ILE A 52 -11.41 -5.76 0.51
CA ILE A 52 -11.42 -6.16 1.91
C ILE A 52 -12.43 -5.30 2.68
N GLU A 53 -13.27 -5.96 3.48
CA GLU A 53 -14.12 -5.33 4.48
C GLU A 53 -13.27 -4.93 5.70
N TYR A 54 -13.23 -3.64 6.03
CA TYR A 54 -12.64 -3.07 7.24
C TYR A 54 -13.76 -2.48 8.13
N PRO A 55 -13.50 -2.17 9.42
CA PRO A 55 -14.56 -1.80 10.37
C PRO A 55 -15.41 -0.60 9.95
N LYS A 56 -14.81 0.41 9.31
CA LYS A 56 -15.50 1.64 8.89
C LYS A 56 -15.77 1.70 7.38
N GLY A 57 -15.41 0.68 6.62
CA GLY A 57 -15.66 0.68 5.18
C GLY A 57 -14.88 -0.36 4.39
N ILE A 58 -14.97 -0.28 3.06
CA ILE A 58 -14.36 -1.23 2.13
C ILE A 58 -13.14 -0.58 1.48
N SER A 59 -12.02 -1.30 1.43
CA SER A 59 -10.83 -0.86 0.71
C SER A 59 -10.12 -2.03 0.01
N PRO A 60 -9.56 -1.83 -1.19
CA PRO A 60 -8.74 -2.84 -1.85
C PRO A 60 -7.30 -2.88 -1.34
N THR A 61 -6.90 -1.93 -0.49
CA THR A 61 -5.53 -1.84 0.01
C THR A 61 -5.22 -3.02 0.94
N LEU A 62 -4.07 -3.66 0.71
CA LEU A 62 -3.60 -4.82 1.47
C LEU A 62 -2.41 -4.47 2.35
N TYR A 63 -1.54 -3.57 1.86
CA TYR A 63 -0.29 -3.24 2.51
C TYR A 63 0.21 -1.86 2.08
N ILE A 64 0.81 -1.13 3.02
CA ILE A 64 1.54 0.13 2.80
C ILE A 64 2.96 -0.08 3.32
N GLY A 65 3.98 0.35 2.58
CA GLY A 65 5.37 0.15 2.96
C GLY A 65 6.34 1.15 2.34
N GLU A 66 7.55 1.24 2.92
CA GLU A 66 8.69 1.94 2.32
C GLU A 66 9.93 1.05 2.11
N GLY A 67 10.83 1.52 1.25
CA GLY A 67 12.18 0.98 1.08
C GLY A 67 12.56 0.71 -0.37
N ASN A 68 13.54 -0.17 -0.57
CA ASN A 68 14.02 -0.56 -1.89
C ASN A 68 12.95 -1.37 -2.64
N PHE A 69 12.46 -0.84 -3.76
CA PHE A 69 11.28 -1.37 -4.44
C PHE A 69 11.48 -2.80 -4.97
N GLU A 70 12.64 -3.08 -5.56
CA GLU A 70 12.99 -4.41 -6.11
C GLU A 70 12.92 -5.49 -5.03
N GLN A 71 13.63 -5.24 -3.92
CA GLN A 71 13.70 -6.18 -2.81
C GLN A 71 12.31 -6.38 -2.18
N ARG A 72 11.56 -5.28 -1.99
CA ARG A 72 10.24 -5.31 -1.33
C ARG A 72 9.20 -6.07 -2.15
N ILE A 73 9.05 -5.77 -3.45
CA ILE A 73 8.09 -6.51 -4.31
C ILE A 73 8.43 -8.01 -4.32
N THR A 74 9.70 -8.34 -4.43
CA THR A 74 10.15 -9.74 -4.42
C THR A 74 9.79 -10.43 -3.11
N GLN A 75 9.98 -9.78 -1.96
CA GLN A 75 9.62 -10.33 -0.65
C GLN A 75 8.11 -10.49 -0.47
N HIS A 76 7.31 -9.59 -1.03
CA HIS A 76 5.86 -9.64 -0.87
C HIS A 76 5.19 -10.77 -1.67
N LYS A 77 5.85 -11.30 -2.71
CA LYS A 77 5.36 -12.46 -3.48
C LYS A 77 4.87 -13.60 -2.59
N ASN A 78 5.63 -13.93 -1.55
CA ASN A 78 5.36 -15.09 -0.70
C ASN A 78 3.96 -15.08 -0.09
N TRP A 79 3.52 -13.93 0.43
CA TRP A 79 2.19 -13.82 1.03
C TRP A 79 1.12 -13.38 0.02
N LEU A 80 1.50 -12.72 -1.08
CA LEU A 80 0.58 -12.38 -2.16
C LEU A 80 0.08 -13.63 -2.90
N LEU A 81 0.91 -14.68 -2.98
CA LEU A 81 0.49 -15.98 -3.51
C LEU A 81 -0.69 -16.58 -2.73
N GLU A 82 -0.79 -16.36 -1.42
CA GLU A 82 -1.95 -16.79 -0.61
C GLU A 82 -3.26 -16.09 -1.00
N LEU A 83 -3.17 -14.91 -1.64
CA LEU A 83 -4.32 -14.15 -2.16
C LEU A 83 -4.48 -14.26 -3.67
N ALA A 84 -3.49 -14.81 -4.38
CA ALA A 84 -3.56 -14.96 -5.83
C ALA A 84 -4.76 -15.83 -6.23
N ASP A 85 -5.03 -16.90 -5.49
CA ASP A 85 -6.20 -17.75 -5.71
C ASP A 85 -7.53 -17.00 -5.52
N LEU A 86 -7.57 -16.05 -4.58
CA LEU A 86 -8.73 -15.19 -4.35
C LEU A 86 -8.92 -14.19 -5.50
N GLN A 87 -7.83 -13.69 -6.08
CA GLN A 87 -7.87 -12.83 -7.26
C GLN A 87 -8.05 -13.61 -8.57
N GLY A 88 -7.84 -14.92 -8.62
CA GLY A 88 -7.80 -15.66 -9.88
C GLY A 88 -6.79 -15.04 -10.86
N ASN A 89 -7.23 -14.74 -12.09
CA ASN A 89 -6.39 -14.12 -13.12
C ASN A 89 -6.21 -12.59 -12.95
N TYR A 90 -6.76 -11.99 -11.89
CA TYR A 90 -6.64 -10.54 -11.68
C TYR A 90 -5.25 -10.18 -11.16
N GLN A 91 -4.72 -9.07 -11.66
CA GLN A 91 -3.43 -8.52 -11.25
C GLN A 91 -3.58 -7.78 -9.93
N PHE A 92 -2.52 -7.68 -9.13
CA PHE A 92 -2.42 -6.67 -8.09
C PHE A 92 -2.09 -5.31 -8.71
N LEU A 93 -2.45 -4.25 -8.00
CA LEU A 93 -2.11 -2.89 -8.38
C LEU A 93 -1.20 -2.28 -7.32
N ILE A 94 -0.01 -1.88 -7.73
CA ILE A 94 1.00 -1.31 -6.85
C ILE A 94 1.10 0.19 -7.14
N ALA A 95 0.63 1.02 -6.22
CA ALA A 95 0.91 2.45 -6.24
C ALA A 95 2.33 2.67 -5.72
N TYR A 96 3.14 3.51 -6.35
CA TYR A 96 4.45 3.89 -5.84
C TYR A 96 4.73 5.37 -6.07
N CYS A 97 5.47 5.98 -5.15
CA CYS A 97 5.87 7.39 -5.23
C CYS A 97 7.22 7.63 -4.55
N PHE A 98 7.77 8.81 -4.81
CA PHE A 98 9.09 9.23 -4.33
C PHE A 98 8.97 10.56 -3.57
N PRO A 99 8.51 10.54 -2.30
CA PRO A 99 8.37 11.76 -1.51
C PRO A 99 9.76 12.37 -1.27
N ARG A 100 10.01 13.57 -1.80
CA ARG A 100 11.32 14.22 -1.74
C ARG A 100 11.22 15.59 -1.09
N ALA A 101 12.08 15.83 -0.10
CA ALA A 101 12.31 17.15 0.48
C ALA A 101 13.79 17.35 0.79
N ARG A 102 14.25 18.59 0.63
CA ARG A 102 15.64 18.95 0.92
C ARG A 102 15.92 18.79 2.42
N ASN A 103 17.05 18.15 2.76
CA ASN A 103 17.50 17.92 4.13
C ASN A 103 16.51 17.14 5.02
N ALA A 104 15.72 16.24 4.42
CA ALA A 104 14.68 15.49 5.12
C ALA A 104 14.92 13.97 4.99
N SER A 105 15.81 13.42 5.83
CA SER A 105 16.18 12.00 5.78
C SER A 105 15.04 11.05 6.16
N GLN A 106 14.06 11.52 6.94
CA GLN A 106 12.90 10.75 7.40
C GLN A 106 11.65 10.93 6.51
N VAL A 107 11.74 11.67 5.41
CA VAL A 107 10.56 12.03 4.60
C VAL A 107 9.75 10.84 4.07
N TYR A 108 10.40 9.70 3.81
CA TYR A 108 9.74 8.47 3.34
C TYR A 108 9.03 7.74 4.48
N SER A 109 9.70 7.53 5.61
CA SER A 109 9.10 6.87 6.79
C SER A 109 7.98 7.71 7.40
N ASP A 110 8.16 9.03 7.46
CA ASP A 110 7.11 9.95 7.90
C ASP A 110 5.88 9.89 6.97
N PHE A 111 6.08 9.67 5.67
CA PHE A 111 4.98 9.57 4.71
C PHE A 111 4.27 8.21 4.79
N GLU A 112 5.02 7.11 4.96
CA GLU A 112 4.43 5.79 5.24
C GLU A 112 3.54 5.83 6.48
N ALA A 113 4.07 6.34 7.60
CA ALA A 113 3.30 6.49 8.84
C ALA A 113 2.05 7.35 8.62
N ASN A 114 2.18 8.47 7.89
CA ASN A 114 1.03 9.32 7.54
C ASN A 114 -0.04 8.58 6.73
N LEU A 115 0.35 7.75 5.75
CA LEU A 115 -0.58 6.94 4.97
C LEU A 115 -1.28 5.85 5.80
N ILE A 116 -0.54 5.19 6.70
CA ILE A 116 -1.12 4.19 7.61
C ILE A 116 -2.14 4.84 8.55
N HIS A 117 -1.83 6.04 9.06
CA HIS A 117 -2.77 6.82 9.88
C HIS A 117 -4.00 7.25 9.09
N GLU A 118 -3.84 7.82 7.89
CA GLU A 118 -4.97 8.22 7.03
C GLU A 118 -5.85 7.01 6.68
N PHE A 119 -5.23 5.85 6.42
CA PHE A 119 -5.95 4.60 6.17
C PHE A 119 -6.77 4.19 7.40
N ARG A 120 -6.17 4.21 8.60
CA ARG A 120 -6.86 3.87 9.84
C ARG A 120 -8.01 4.82 10.14
N ASP A 121 -7.80 6.11 10.00
CA ASP A 121 -8.84 7.11 10.29
C ASP A 121 -10.03 6.93 9.35
N THR A 122 -9.77 6.52 8.11
CA THR A 122 -10.80 6.24 7.09
C THR A 122 -11.50 4.90 7.31
N TYR A 123 -10.76 3.83 7.62
CA TYR A 123 -11.25 2.45 7.56
C TYR A 123 -11.34 1.73 8.91
N GLY A 124 -10.85 2.32 9.99
CA GLY A 124 -10.94 1.82 11.37
C GLY A 124 -9.90 0.77 11.77
N ALA A 125 -8.94 0.45 10.89
CA ALA A 125 -7.88 -0.52 11.15
C ALA A 125 -6.66 -0.22 10.25
N ALA A 126 -5.53 -0.89 10.46
CA ALA A 126 -4.43 -0.86 9.51
C ALA A 126 -4.74 -1.75 8.29
N PRO A 127 -4.02 -1.60 7.16
CA PRO A 127 -4.16 -2.52 6.03
C PRO A 127 -3.87 -3.97 6.44
N LEU A 128 -4.49 -4.91 5.72
CA LEU A 128 -4.52 -6.35 6.01
C LEU A 128 -3.19 -6.98 6.47
N ARG A 129 -2.04 -6.52 5.92
CA ARG A 129 -0.70 -7.05 6.24
C ARG A 129 0.21 -6.10 7.01
N ASN A 130 -0.24 -4.90 7.34
CA ASN A 130 0.51 -4.01 8.22
C ASN A 130 0.37 -4.50 9.68
N LYS A 131 1.44 -5.08 10.23
CA LYS A 131 1.44 -5.76 11.54
C LYS A 131 1.38 -4.81 12.75
N GLN A 132 1.75 -3.55 12.56
CA GLN A 132 1.90 -2.56 13.62
C GLN A 132 1.47 -1.20 13.08
N MET A 133 0.96 -0.35 13.97
CA MET A 133 0.83 1.09 13.71
C MET A 133 2.21 1.71 13.86
N GLU A 134 2.69 2.42 12.84
CA GLU A 134 3.89 3.24 12.99
C GLU A 134 3.52 4.52 13.74
N PHE A 135 4.03 4.71 14.96
CA PHE A 135 3.68 5.84 15.84
C PHE A 135 4.46 7.13 15.55
N GLN A 136 5.03 7.28 14.35
CA GLN A 136 5.85 8.46 14.05
C GLN A 136 4.95 9.67 13.77
N LYS A 137 5.08 10.73 14.57
CA LYS A 137 4.49 12.03 14.26
C LYS A 137 5.16 12.58 13.01
N ALA A 138 4.41 12.72 11.92
CA ALA A 138 4.88 13.32 10.68
C ALA A 138 5.47 14.72 10.94
N LYS A 139 6.74 14.94 10.58
CA LYS A 139 7.42 16.25 10.71
C LYS A 139 7.21 17.13 9.46
N HIS A 140 6.57 16.57 8.44
CA HIS A 140 6.36 17.16 7.14
C HIS A 140 4.87 17.22 6.80
N THR A 141 4.49 18.19 5.98
CA THR A 141 3.16 18.27 5.40
C THR A 141 3.21 17.67 4.00
N TYR A 142 2.31 16.74 3.73
CA TYR A 142 2.18 16.09 2.44
C TYR A 142 0.94 16.60 1.73
N GLY A 143 1.03 16.76 0.41
CA GLY A 143 -0.13 17.16 -0.37
C GLY A 143 0.04 16.85 -1.85
N PRO A 144 -1.03 17.04 -2.64
CA PRO A 144 -2.37 17.39 -2.17
C PRO A 144 -3.11 16.16 -1.58
N THR A 145 -4.01 16.38 -0.62
CA THR A 145 -4.69 15.31 0.13
C THR A 145 -5.47 14.34 -0.75
N ASN A 146 -6.06 14.83 -1.85
CA ASN A 146 -6.73 13.98 -2.83
C ASN A 146 -5.76 12.99 -3.50
N GLU A 147 -4.54 13.42 -3.85
CA GLU A 147 -3.52 12.53 -4.39
C GLU A 147 -3.06 11.49 -3.35
N ILE A 148 -2.85 11.90 -2.10
CA ILE A 148 -2.53 10.97 -1.00
C ILE A 148 -3.58 9.86 -0.91
N ARG A 149 -4.86 10.26 -0.88
CA ARG A 149 -6.00 9.35 -0.74
C ARG A 149 -6.20 8.41 -1.93
N LYS A 150 -5.78 8.79 -3.15
CA LYS A 150 -5.93 7.93 -4.34
C LYS A 150 -5.26 6.56 -4.19
N ALA A 151 -4.17 6.46 -3.43
CA ALA A 151 -3.49 5.19 -3.21
C ALA A 151 -4.26 4.24 -2.30
N ILE A 152 -5.03 4.77 -1.35
CA ILE A 152 -5.68 3.98 -0.29
C ILE A 152 -7.18 3.80 -0.49
N MET A 153 -7.83 4.70 -1.22
CA MET A 153 -9.28 4.69 -1.48
C MET A 153 -9.62 4.02 -2.80
N ILE A 154 -10.85 3.50 -2.91
CA ILE A 154 -11.40 3.03 -4.19
C ILE A 154 -11.37 4.19 -5.20
N GLY A 155 -10.72 3.96 -6.35
CA GLY A 155 -10.58 4.97 -7.40
C GLY A 155 -11.91 5.26 -8.11
N SER A 156 -12.03 6.46 -8.67
CA SER A 156 -13.17 6.82 -9.51
C SER A 156 -13.26 5.88 -10.72
N GLY A 157 -14.43 5.28 -10.96
CA GLY A 157 -14.66 4.35 -12.07
C GLY A 157 -14.31 2.89 -11.75
N THR A 158 -13.63 2.61 -10.63
CA THR A 158 -13.40 1.23 -10.16
C THR A 158 -14.60 0.76 -9.34
N ARG A 159 -15.05 -0.47 -9.59
CA ARG A 159 -16.12 -1.11 -8.82
C ARG A 159 -15.69 -2.50 -8.37
N PHE A 160 -15.69 -2.71 -7.07
CA PHE A 160 -15.59 -4.03 -6.46
C PHE A 160 -17.00 -4.58 -6.27
N HIS A 161 -17.21 -5.84 -6.58
CA HIS A 161 -18.51 -6.50 -6.48
C HIS A 161 -18.69 -7.20 -5.14
N TRP A 162 -17.58 -7.62 -4.52
CA TRP A 162 -17.57 -8.35 -3.27
C TRP A 162 -16.61 -7.72 -2.27
N ALA A 163 -16.99 -7.74 -1.00
CA ALA A 163 -16.11 -7.43 0.11
C ALA A 163 -15.93 -8.69 0.96
N VAL A 164 -14.70 -9.01 1.34
CA VAL A 164 -14.37 -10.20 2.14
C VAL A 164 -13.52 -9.81 3.34
N LYS A 165 -13.50 -10.68 4.35
CA LYS A 165 -12.60 -10.57 5.50
C LYS A 165 -11.94 -11.90 5.80
N PRO A 166 -10.71 -11.92 6.34
CA PRO A 166 -10.06 -13.17 6.71
C PRO A 166 -10.86 -13.90 7.78
N MET A 167 -11.00 -15.23 7.62
CA MET A 167 -11.52 -16.12 8.66
C MET A 167 -10.42 -16.47 9.66
N LYS A 168 -10.77 -16.98 10.84
CA LYS A 168 -9.82 -17.42 11.89
C LYS A 168 -8.72 -18.38 11.41
N SER A 169 -9.02 -19.19 10.38
CA SER A 169 -8.08 -20.13 9.77
C SER A 169 -7.06 -19.47 8.83
N SER A 170 -7.26 -18.21 8.44
CA SER A 170 -6.34 -17.48 7.58
C SER A 170 -5.14 -16.97 8.39
N PRO A 171 -3.91 -17.08 7.87
CA PRO A 171 -2.72 -16.50 8.49
C PRO A 171 -2.75 -14.95 8.57
N MET A 172 -3.72 -14.30 7.92
CA MET A 172 -3.92 -12.86 7.95
C MET A 172 -4.90 -12.41 9.04
N TYR A 173 -5.62 -13.34 9.67
CA TYR A 173 -6.65 -13.04 10.68
C TYR A 173 -6.09 -12.29 11.89
N ASP A 174 -4.97 -12.75 12.45
CA ASP A 174 -4.41 -12.16 13.67
C ASP A 174 -3.97 -10.71 13.46
N VAL A 175 -3.42 -10.41 12.28
CA VAL A 175 -3.01 -9.05 11.92
C VAL A 175 -4.24 -8.16 11.74
N TYR A 176 -5.23 -8.67 11.00
CA TYR A 176 -6.50 -8.00 10.76
C TYR A 176 -7.23 -7.67 12.07
N GLN A 177 -7.32 -8.61 13.02
CA GLN A 177 -7.97 -8.39 14.31
C GLN A 177 -7.18 -7.44 15.23
N ARG A 178 -5.85 -7.57 15.27
CA ARG A 178 -5.00 -6.80 16.19
C ARG A 178 -5.16 -5.30 16.03
N THR A 179 -5.25 -4.83 14.79
CA THR A 179 -5.31 -3.40 14.48
C THR A 179 -6.73 -2.82 14.55
N MET A 180 -7.76 -3.67 14.67
CA MET A 180 -9.13 -3.27 14.99
C MET A 180 -9.33 -3.06 16.49
N LEU A 181 -8.74 -3.94 17.31
CA LEU A 181 -8.97 -3.98 18.75
C LEU A 181 -8.31 -2.83 19.52
N GLU A 182 -7.39 -2.06 18.91
CA GLU A 182 -6.81 -0.87 19.54
C GLU A 182 -7.82 0.28 19.72
N GLU A 183 -9.02 0.21 19.13
CA GLU A 183 -10.14 1.12 19.49
C GLU A 183 -10.82 0.75 20.83
N PHE A 184 -10.56 -0.43 21.41
CA PHE A 184 -11.13 -0.87 22.69
C PHE A 184 -10.14 -0.83 23.87
N LYS A 185 -8.95 -0.28 23.67
CA LYS A 185 -8.01 0.04 24.75
C LYS A 185 -8.09 1.53 25.08
N VAL A 186 -9.24 1.94 25.62
CA VAL A 186 -9.39 3.18 26.38
C VAL A 186 -9.51 2.81 27.84
#